data_AF-A0AAU6JKL4-F1
#
_entry.id   AF-A0AAU6JKL4-F1
#
_cell.length_a   1.000
_cell.length_b   1.000
_cell.length_c   1.000
_cell.angle_alpha   90.00
_cell.angle_beta   90.00
_cell.angle_gamma   90.00
#
_symmetry.space_group_name_H-M   'P 1'
#
loop_
_entity.id
_entity.type
_entity.pdbx_description
1 polymer ?
#
loop_
_entity_poly.entity_id
_entity_poly.type
_entity_poly.pdbx_seq_one_letter_code
_entity_poly.pdbx_strand_id
1 'polypeptide(L)'
;MINYRIPPEDSNRIVAQLIPDTTGKTCQFRHESGASDMEYLPLRGWAVVIRAREGEMPEVTFEPVVDDECHGPIALGDLEDEVGPLTLVDIS
;
A
#
# COMPACT_ATOMS: atom_id res chain seq x y z
N MET A 1 13.92 -2.21 -11.48
CA MET A 1 12.97 -1.10 -11.28
C MET A 1 11.61 -1.75 -11.16
N ILE A 2 10.98 -1.68 -9.98
CA ILE A 2 9.66 -2.28 -9.79
C ILE A 2 8.66 -1.28 -10.37
N ASN A 3 7.89 -1.70 -11.38
CA ASN A 3 6.79 -0.92 -11.92
C ASN A 3 5.60 -1.16 -11.01
N TYR A 4 5.34 -0.25 -10.06
CA TYR A 4 4.16 -0.29 -9.20
C TYR A 4 3.06 0.59 -9.79
N ARG A 5 1.81 0.32 -9.42
CA ARG A 5 0.65 1.05 -9.96
C ARG A 5 0.65 2.50 -9.46
N ILE A 6 0.52 3.44 -10.38
CA ILE A 6 0.32 4.86 -10.06
C ILE A 6 -1.19 5.08 -9.85
N PRO A 7 -1.63 5.76 -8.78
CA PRO A 7 -3.04 6.10 -8.61
C PRO A 7 -3.57 6.92 -9.80
N PRO A 8 -4.89 6.89 -10.08
CA PRO A 8 -5.49 7.72 -11.12
C PRO A 8 -5.22 9.23 -10.89
N GLU A 9 -5.08 10.01 -11.98
CA GLU A 9 -4.68 11.43 -11.94
C GLU A 9 -5.63 12.34 -11.13
N ASP A 10 -6.91 11.97 -10.99
CA ASP A 10 -7.91 12.70 -10.20
C ASP A 10 -7.85 12.39 -8.69
N SER A 11 -6.86 11.61 -8.26
CA SER A 11 -6.66 11.30 -6.85
C SER A 11 -5.86 12.41 -6.17
N ASN A 12 -6.35 12.87 -5.02
CA ASN A 12 -5.58 13.70 -4.08
C ASN A 12 -4.39 12.93 -3.43
N ARG A 13 -4.10 11.71 -3.91
CA ARG A 13 -3.06 10.81 -3.43
C ARG A 13 -2.06 10.53 -4.55
N ILE A 14 -0.81 10.92 -4.30
CA ILE A 14 0.31 10.72 -5.22
C ILE A 14 1.27 9.74 -4.56
N VAL A 15 1.57 8.62 -5.22
CA VAL A 15 2.65 7.72 -4.80
C VAL A 15 3.93 8.13 -5.52
N ALA A 16 4.79 8.85 -4.80
CA ALA A 16 5.90 9.60 -5.40
C ALA A 16 7.17 8.76 -5.65
N GLN A 17 7.42 7.75 -4.81
CA GLN A 17 8.63 6.94 -4.90
C GLN A 17 8.46 5.57 -4.24
N LEU A 18 9.02 4.54 -4.87
CA LEU A 18 9.22 3.23 -4.26
C LEU A 18 10.66 3.03 -3.81
N ILE A 19 10.81 2.56 -2.58
CA ILE A 19 12.05 2.08 -1.98
C ILE A 19 11.96 0.54 -1.93
N PRO A 20 12.68 -0.20 -2.79
CA PRO A 20 12.59 -1.66 -2.81
C PRO A 20 12.98 -2.28 -1.48
N ASP A 21 12.26 -3.33 -1.08
CA ASP A 21 12.66 -4.17 0.03
C ASP A 21 13.75 -5.16 -0.43
N THR A 22 14.75 -5.35 0.42
CA THR A 22 15.81 -6.37 0.23
C THR A 22 15.85 -7.36 1.38
N THR A 23 14.91 -7.27 2.32
CA THR A 23 14.90 -8.10 3.53
C THR A 23 14.10 -9.39 3.33
N GLY A 24 13.22 -9.44 2.33
CA GLY A 24 12.42 -10.62 2.01
C GLY A 24 11.28 -10.85 3.00
N LYS A 25 10.83 -9.77 3.66
CA LYS A 25 9.79 -9.80 4.68
C LYS A 25 8.40 -10.01 4.08
N THR A 26 7.45 -10.32 4.95
CA THR A 26 6.03 -10.45 4.60
C THR A 26 5.19 -9.49 5.42
N CYS A 27 4.14 -8.94 4.81
CA CYS A 27 3.11 -8.18 5.50
C CYS A 27 1.97 -9.11 5.87
N GLN A 28 1.58 -9.11 7.14
CA GLN A 28 0.38 -9.77 7.61
C GLN A 28 -0.72 -8.73 7.80
N PHE A 29 -1.88 -8.95 7.20
CA PHE A 29 -3.04 -8.07 7.38
C PHE A 29 -4.34 -8.85 7.54
N ARG A 30 -5.34 -8.13 8.05
CA ARG A 30 -6.69 -8.64 8.29
C ARG A 30 -7.72 -7.80 7.55
N HIS A 31 -8.64 -8.46 6.86
CA HIS A 31 -9.81 -7.84 6.25
C HIS A 31 -10.87 -7.54 7.30
N GLU A 32 -11.40 -6.32 7.33
CA GLU A 32 -12.46 -5.95 8.28
C GLU A 32 -13.87 -6.35 7.81
N SER A 33 -14.01 -6.73 6.54
CA SER A 33 -15.28 -7.03 5.88
C SER A 33 -15.91 -8.39 6.25
N GLY A 34 -15.33 -9.15 7.17
CA GLY A 34 -16.02 -10.24 7.87
C GLY A 34 -15.48 -11.66 7.68
N ALA A 35 -14.41 -11.85 6.90
CA ALA A 35 -13.62 -13.07 6.97
C ALA A 35 -12.50 -12.87 7.99
N SER A 36 -12.44 -13.69 9.03
CA SER A 36 -11.35 -13.72 10.03
C SER A 36 -10.01 -14.21 9.47
N ASP A 37 -9.88 -14.27 8.15
CA ASP A 37 -8.73 -14.84 7.48
C ASP A 37 -7.61 -13.80 7.46
N MET A 38 -6.47 -14.22 8.00
CA MET A 38 -5.23 -13.44 7.92
C MET A 38 -4.63 -13.69 6.55
N GLU A 39 -4.27 -12.63 5.85
CA GLU A 39 -3.59 -12.70 4.58
C GLU A 39 -2.12 -12.29 4.75
N TYR A 40 -1.26 -12.95 3.97
CA TYR A 40 0.19 -12.76 4.01
C TYR A 40 0.67 -12.45 2.60
N LEU A 41 1.12 -11.22 2.38
CA LEU A 41 1.68 -10.81 1.09
C LEU A 41 3.17 -10.50 1.21
N PRO A 42 4.00 -10.88 0.22
CA PRO A 42 5.41 -10.50 0.17
C PRO A 42 5.57 -8.98 0.18
N LEU A 43 6.40 -8.47 1.08
CA LEU A 43 6.81 -7.06 1.06
C LEU A 43 7.74 -6.85 -0.13
N ARG A 44 7.36 -5.94 -1.02
CA ARG A 44 8.16 -5.55 -2.20
C ARG A 44 8.92 -4.25 -1.98
N GLY A 45 8.49 -3.44 -1.01
CA GLY A 45 9.16 -2.19 -0.69
C GLY A 45 8.29 -1.25 0.12
N TRP A 46 8.65 0.03 0.07
CA TRP A 46 7.96 1.11 0.76
C TRP A 46 7.64 2.21 -0.24
N ALA A 47 6.40 2.69 -0.22
CA ALA A 47 5.93 3.81 -0.99
C ALA A 47 5.99 5.08 -0.13
N VAL A 48 6.54 6.15 -0.68
CA VAL A 48 6.29 7.51 -0.16
C VAL A 48 4.98 7.99 -0.76
N VAL A 49 3.98 8.20 0.08
CA VAL A 49 2.65 8.62 -0.32
C VAL A 49 2.42 10.05 0.14
N ILE A 50 2.05 10.91 -0.81
CA ILE A 50 1.74 12.31 -0.56
C ILE A 50 0.25 12.49 -0.79
N ARG A 51 -0.47 12.92 0.26
CA ARG A 51 -1.87 13.31 0.16
C ARG A 51 -1.96 14.83 0.17
N ALA A 52 -2.36 15.41 -0.96
CA ALA A 52 -2.49 16.85 -1.13
C ALA A 52 -3.98 17.22 -1.23
N ARG A 53 -4.41 18.20 -0.43
CA ARG A 53 -5.77 18.75 -0.47
C ARG A 53 -5.67 20.26 -0.64
N GLU A 54 -6.60 20.83 -1.39
CA GLU A 54 -6.60 22.27 -1.65
C GLU A 54 -6.72 23.05 -0.33
N GLY A 55 -5.80 24.00 -0.11
CA GLY A 55 -5.79 24.83 1.09
C GLY A 55 -5.21 24.17 2.35
N GLU A 56 -4.77 22.91 2.26
CA GLU A 56 -4.16 22.18 3.39
C GLU A 56 -2.67 21.92 3.14
N MET A 57 -1.91 21.74 4.23
CA MET A 57 -0.53 21.26 4.13
C MET A 57 -0.56 19.80 3.65
N PRO A 58 0.22 19.42 2.62
CA PRO A 58 0.28 18.03 2.18
C PRO A 58 0.76 17.12 3.32
N GLU A 59 0.07 15.99 3.46
CA GLU A 59 0.46 14.92 4.36
C GLU A 59 1.41 13.97 3.63
N VAL A 60 2.50 13.57 4.28
CA VAL A 60 3.47 12.61 3.74
C VAL A 60 3.51 11.40 4.65
N THR A 61 3.22 10.22 4.09
CA THR A 61 3.24 8.94 4.79
C THR A 61 4.16 7.96 4.07
N PHE A 62 4.56 6.91 4.80
CA PHE A 62 5.28 5.76 4.25
C PHE A 62 4.39 4.53 4.38
N GLU A 63 4.09 3.90 3.26
CA GLU A 63 3.20 2.74 3.20
C GLU A 63 3.98 1.51 2.70
N PRO A 64 3.75 0.31 3.26
CA PRO A 64 4.32 -0.90 2.70
C PRO A 64 3.71 -1.17 1.31
N VAL A 65 4.55 -1.64 0.39
CA VAL A 65 4.14 -2.10 -0.93
C VAL A 65 4.18 -3.61 -0.93
N VAL A 66 3.03 -4.20 -1.21
CA VAL A 66 2.81 -5.65 -1.20
C VAL A 66 2.58 -6.16 -2.61
N ASP A 67 2.88 -7.42 -2.85
CA ASP A 67 2.63 -8.06 -4.14
C ASP A 67 1.24 -8.71 -4.15
N ASP A 68 0.26 -8.03 -4.75
CA ASP A 68 -1.08 -8.57 -4.92
C ASP A 68 -1.17 -9.40 -6.21
N GLU A 69 -1.78 -10.58 -6.17
CA GLU A 69 -1.84 -11.48 -7.33
C GLU A 69 -2.64 -10.89 -8.51
N CYS A 70 -3.59 -9.99 -8.25
CA CYS A 70 -4.43 -9.39 -9.29
C CYS A 70 -3.80 -8.12 -9.88
N HIS A 71 -3.07 -7.35 -9.08
CA HIS A 71 -2.63 -5.99 -9.42
C HIS A 71 -1.11 -5.79 -9.42
N GLY A 72 -0.35 -6.78 -8.95
CA GLY A 72 1.10 -6.70 -8.77
C GLY A 72 1.49 -5.81 -7.58
N PRO A 73 2.69 -5.21 -7.58
CA PRO A 73 3.17 -4.35 -6.51
C PRO A 73 2.27 -3.12 -6.31
N ILE A 74 1.63 -3.03 -5.15
CA ILE A 74 0.65 -2.01 -4.79
C ILE A 74 0.88 -1.48 -3.37
N ALA A 75 0.74 -0.18 -3.15
CA ALA A 75 0.82 0.40 -1.82
C ALA A 75 -0.38 -0.02 -0.97
N LEU A 76 -0.18 -0.27 0.31
CA LEU A 76 -1.22 -0.84 1.16
C LEU A 76 -2.51 -0.01 1.19
N GLY A 77 -2.44 1.32 1.17
CA GLY A 77 -3.65 2.13 1.10
C GLY A 77 -4.38 2.00 -0.24
N ASP A 78 -3.67 1.71 -1.35
CA ASP A 78 -4.31 1.52 -2.67
C ASP A 78 -4.98 0.14 -2.71
N LEU A 79 -4.40 -0.84 -2.01
CA LEU A 79 -5.02 -2.14 -1.83
C LEU A 79 -6.31 -2.02 -0.99
N GLU A 80 -6.28 -1.24 0.10
CA GLU A 80 -7.45 -0.95 0.94
C GLU A 80 -8.60 -0.33 0.14
N ASP A 81 -8.29 0.61 -0.77
CA ASP A 81 -9.28 1.22 -1.65
C ASP A 81 -9.95 0.19 -2.60
N GLU A 82 -9.27 -0.90 -2.95
CA GLU A 82 -9.76 -1.93 -3.88
C GLU A 82 -10.51 -3.08 -3.15
N VAL A 83 -9.97 -3.57 -2.03
CA VAL A 83 -10.51 -4.75 -1.31
C VAL A 83 -11.38 -4.39 -0.11
N GLY A 84 -11.43 -3.11 0.26
CA GLY A 84 -12.08 -2.62 1.46
C GLY A 84 -11.11 -2.53 2.66
N PRO A 85 -11.62 -2.20 3.85
CA PRO A 85 -10.78 -1.83 4.99
C PRO A 85 -9.84 -2.97 5.43
N LEU A 86 -8.57 -2.62 5.61
CA LEU A 86 -7.48 -3.51 5.98
C LEU A 86 -6.77 -3.01 7.24
N THR A 87 -6.46 -3.94 8.15
CA THR A 87 -5.55 -3.66 9.27
C THR A 87 -4.23 -4.39 9.05
N LEU A 88 -3.12 -3.65 8.96
CA LEU A 88 -1.78 -4.21 9.04
C LEU A 88 -1.51 -4.69 10.46
N VAL A 89 -1.19 -5.98 10.61
CA VAL A 89 -0.97 -6.63 11.90
C VAL A 89 0.51 -6.72 12.23
N ASP A 90 1.33 -7.15 11.26
CA ASP A 90 2.77 -7.35 11.46
C ASP A 90 3.57 -7.24 10.14
N ILE A 91 4.87 -6.99 10.25
CA ILE A 91 5.86 -7.12 9.18
C ILE A 91 7.04 -7.95 9.71
N SER A 92 7.13 -9.22 9.28
CA SER A 92 8.13 -10.18 9.74
C SER A 92 9.05 -10.69 8.64
#